data_AF-A0A1Y4S528-F1
#
_entry.id   AF-A0A1Y4S528-F1
#
_cell.length_a   1.000
_cell.length_b   1.000
_cell.length_c   1.000
_cell.angle_alpha   90.00
_cell.angle_beta   90.00
_cell.angle_gamma   90.00
#
_symmetry.space_group_name_H-M   'P 1'
#
loop_
_entity.id
_entity.type
_entity.pdbx_description
1 polymer ?
#
loop_
_entity_poly.entity_id
_entity_poly.type
_entity_poly.pdbx_seq_one_letter_code
_entity_poly.pdbx_strand_id
1 'polypeptide(L)'
;MNYRLRVLKAWGPAVLSALLLVFSLFLLWAVTDFPLPREATLRRLEDQALLPHGTTLASGTVELEPFAEKTPRFTWTLRGDGEQTWVLLTEAFSPLSRPYPSYGYRSVQAKSTPFWGELLELQSFSVFSSISDGSPETDWATQFCLLAYTDDPAVTRVEALAGWQEEPGKLDDLAAGTLTPSEDGGGVWTGILTQDPSPSGSLVWRVPAYDAAGNLLYEDCSNPERFVSLP
;
A
#
# COMPACT_ATOMS: atom_id res chain seq x y z
N MET A 1 13.21 -1.96 -65.65
CA MET A 1 12.12 -2.17 -64.66
C MET A 1 12.35 -3.52 -64.00
N ASN A 2 12.25 -3.66 -62.66
CA ASN A 2 12.14 -4.95 -61.90
C ASN A 2 13.25 -5.36 -60.90
N TYR A 3 14.29 -4.58 -60.62
CA TYR A 3 15.16 -4.90 -59.48
C TYR A 3 14.48 -4.56 -58.15
N ARG A 4 13.93 -3.34 -58.04
CA ARG A 4 13.17 -2.87 -56.87
C ARG A 4 11.93 -3.74 -56.56
N LEU A 5 11.21 -4.20 -57.59
CA LEU A 5 10.05 -5.08 -57.42
C LEU A 5 10.42 -6.50 -56.94
N ARG A 6 11.60 -7.03 -57.33
CA ARG A 6 12.07 -8.34 -56.84
C ARG A 6 12.56 -8.28 -55.40
N VAL A 7 13.28 -7.22 -55.03
CA VAL A 7 13.70 -6.99 -53.64
C VAL A 7 12.47 -6.79 -52.74
N LEU A 8 11.46 -6.04 -53.18
CA LEU A 8 10.21 -5.87 -52.44
C LEU A 8 9.44 -7.19 -52.28
N LYS A 9 9.44 -8.07 -53.30
CA LYS A 9 8.81 -9.41 -53.21
C LYS A 9 9.58 -10.37 -52.30
N ALA A 10 10.91 -10.28 -52.28
CA ALA A 10 11.77 -11.17 -51.51
C ALA A 10 11.80 -10.80 -50.01
N TRP A 11 11.81 -9.49 -49.70
CA TRP A 11 11.94 -8.99 -48.32
C TRP A 11 10.63 -8.45 -47.73
N GLY A 12 9.64 -8.14 -48.57
CA GLY A 12 8.35 -7.61 -48.14
C GLY A 12 7.64 -8.46 -47.09
N PRO A 13 7.52 -9.79 -47.28
CA PRO A 13 6.92 -10.67 -46.26
C PRO A 13 7.71 -10.68 -44.95
N ALA A 14 9.05 -10.70 -45.02
CA ALA A 14 9.90 -10.71 -43.82
C ALA A 14 9.83 -9.40 -43.04
N VAL A 15 9.83 -8.26 -43.73
CA VAL A 15 9.64 -6.93 -43.11
C VAL A 15 8.26 -6.81 -42.49
N LEU A 16 7.21 -7.30 -43.16
CA LEU A 16 5.85 -7.31 -42.61
C LEU A 16 5.75 -8.19 -41.37
N SER A 17 6.32 -9.40 -41.38
CA SER A 17 6.37 -10.28 -40.21
C SER A 17 7.14 -9.67 -39.04
N ALA A 18 8.26 -9.01 -39.31
CA ALA A 18 9.02 -8.30 -38.28
C ALA A 18 8.22 -7.14 -37.68
N LEU A 19 7.52 -6.35 -38.50
CA LEU A 19 6.65 -5.28 -38.03
C LEU A 19 5.49 -5.81 -37.20
N LEU A 20 4.85 -6.91 -37.63
CA LEU A 20 3.79 -7.56 -36.87
C LEU A 20 4.32 -8.09 -35.53
N LEU A 21 5.50 -8.70 -35.50
CA LEU A 21 6.11 -9.20 -34.27
C LEU A 21 6.45 -8.05 -33.30
N VAL A 22 7.03 -6.96 -33.79
CA VAL A 22 7.30 -5.76 -32.97
C VAL A 22 6.00 -5.16 -32.44
N PHE A 23 4.95 -5.08 -33.26
CA PHE A 23 3.65 -4.59 -32.84
C PHE A 23 2.97 -5.52 -31.83
N SER A 24 3.04 -6.84 -32.02
CA SER A 24 2.53 -7.83 -31.07
C SER A 24 3.29 -7.80 -29.75
N LEU A 25 4.62 -7.65 -29.77
CA LEU A 25 5.42 -7.47 -28.57
C LEU A 25 5.10 -6.15 -27.87
N PHE A 26 4.85 -5.08 -28.62
CA PHE A 26 4.41 -3.80 -28.06
C PHE A 26 3.01 -3.88 -27.43
N LEU A 27 2.08 -4.61 -28.05
CA LEU A 27 0.76 -4.86 -27.47
C LEU A 27 0.85 -5.75 -26.23
N LEU A 28 1.67 -6.81 -26.26
CA LEU A 28 1.93 -7.64 -25.10
C LEU A 28 2.55 -6.81 -23.96
N TRP A 29 3.48 -5.92 -24.30
CA TRP A 29 4.10 -4.96 -23.41
C TRP A 29 3.10 -3.95 -22.81
N ALA A 30 2.10 -3.53 -23.59
CA ALA A 30 1.04 -2.62 -23.13
C ALA A 30 -0.01 -3.33 -22.24
N VAL A 31 -0.19 -4.64 -22.40
CA VAL A 31 -1.13 -5.45 -21.60
C VAL A 31 -0.51 -5.90 -20.28
N THR A 32 0.81 -6.06 -20.20
CA THR A 32 1.51 -6.22 -18.93
C THR A 32 1.51 -4.89 -18.19
N ASP A 33 0.99 -4.81 -16.97
CA ASP A 33 0.89 -3.59 -16.14
C ASP A 33 2.25 -2.90 -15.90
N PHE A 34 2.74 -2.21 -16.93
CA PHE A 34 4.02 -1.55 -16.95
C PHE A 34 3.97 -0.31 -16.06
N PRO A 35 5.04 -0.02 -15.31
CA PRO A 35 5.05 1.13 -14.44
C PRO A 35 5.01 2.43 -15.27
N LEU A 36 4.02 3.27 -15.00
CA LEU A 36 3.82 4.57 -15.63
C LEU A 36 4.18 5.69 -14.64
N PRO A 37 4.40 6.94 -15.08
CA PRO A 37 4.45 8.07 -14.16
C PRO A 37 3.23 8.07 -13.24
N ARG A 38 3.41 8.37 -11.95
CA ARG A 38 2.37 8.21 -10.92
C ARG A 38 1.01 8.77 -11.31
N GLU A 39 0.96 10.04 -11.72
CA GLU A 39 -0.29 10.67 -12.13
C GLU A 39 -0.93 10.02 -13.36
N ALA A 40 -0.12 9.46 -14.27
CA ALA A 40 -0.65 8.70 -15.40
C ALA A 40 -1.22 7.34 -14.95
N THR A 41 -0.61 6.68 -13.97
CA THR A 41 -1.15 5.46 -13.33
C THR A 41 -2.49 5.76 -12.66
N LEU A 42 -2.58 6.85 -11.89
CA LEU A 42 -3.80 7.27 -11.21
C LEU A 42 -4.93 7.55 -12.21
N ARG A 43 -4.66 8.37 -13.22
CA ARG A 43 -5.65 8.69 -14.27
C ARG A 43 -6.12 7.45 -15.02
N ARG A 44 -5.21 6.53 -15.35
CA ARG A 44 -5.58 5.25 -15.98
C ARG A 44 -6.56 4.47 -15.11
N LEU A 45 -6.34 4.42 -13.80
CA LEU A 45 -7.23 3.71 -12.88
C LEU A 45 -8.60 4.40 -12.75
N GLU A 46 -8.64 5.73 -12.78
CA GLU A 46 -9.88 6.50 -12.84
C GLU A 46 -10.65 6.26 -14.15
N ASP A 47 -9.95 6.31 -15.30
CA ASP A 47 -10.55 6.06 -16.62
C ASP A 47 -11.11 4.63 -16.73
N GLN A 48 -10.54 3.69 -15.97
CA GLN A 48 -11.01 2.32 -15.86
C GLN A 48 -12.13 2.13 -14.82
N ALA A 49 -12.59 3.20 -14.18
CA ALA A 49 -13.57 3.20 -13.10
C ALA A 49 -13.17 2.31 -11.90
N LEU A 50 -11.86 2.10 -11.71
CA LEU A 50 -11.30 1.38 -10.56
C LEU A 50 -11.04 2.31 -9.37
N LEU A 51 -10.99 3.62 -9.62
CA LEU A 51 -10.85 4.67 -8.61
C LEU A 51 -11.86 5.79 -8.84
N PRO A 52 -12.37 6.42 -7.77
CA PRO A 52 -13.05 7.71 -7.89
C PRO A 52 -12.10 8.76 -8.45
N HIS A 53 -12.65 9.72 -9.20
CA HIS A 53 -11.89 10.89 -9.64
C HIS A 53 -11.50 11.75 -8.44
N GLY A 54 -10.26 12.23 -8.40
CA GLY A 54 -9.83 13.13 -7.33
C GLY A 54 -8.57 13.93 -7.65
N THR A 55 -8.01 14.52 -6.60
CA THR A 55 -6.72 15.20 -6.61
C THR A 55 -5.80 14.57 -5.58
N THR A 56 -4.50 14.60 -5.85
CA THR A 56 -3.48 14.09 -4.92
C THR A 56 -3.29 15.13 -3.83
N LEU A 57 -3.57 14.73 -2.58
CA LEU A 57 -3.44 15.59 -1.40
C LEU A 57 -2.06 15.44 -0.75
N ALA A 58 -1.60 14.19 -0.64
CA ALA A 58 -0.29 13.83 -0.11
C ALA A 58 0.16 12.50 -0.69
N SER A 59 1.47 12.24 -0.66
CA SER A 59 2.02 10.94 -1.00
C SER A 59 3.20 10.61 -0.12
N GLY A 60 3.64 9.36 -0.16
CA GLY A 60 4.87 8.98 0.51
C GLY A 60 5.28 7.59 0.11
N THR A 61 6.56 7.30 0.23
CA THR A 61 7.09 5.97 -0.06
C THR A 61 7.50 5.31 1.23
N VAL A 62 7.05 4.07 1.41
CA VAL A 62 7.42 3.24 2.54
C VAL A 62 8.28 2.09 2.02
N GLU A 63 9.38 1.88 2.73
CA GLU A 63 10.26 0.73 2.56
C GLU A 63 10.12 -0.11 3.83
N LEU A 64 9.56 -1.32 3.67
CA LEU A 64 9.56 -2.31 4.75
C LEU A 64 10.98 -2.84 4.94
N GLU A 65 11.28 -3.46 6.08
CA GLU A 65 12.62 -3.97 6.28
C GLU A 65 12.91 -5.14 5.33
N PRO A 66 14.15 -5.24 4.81
CA PRO A 66 14.53 -6.31 3.91
C PRO A 66 14.60 -7.65 4.66
N PHE A 67 13.73 -8.59 4.29
CA PHE A 67 13.76 -9.97 4.81
C PHE A 67 13.92 -11.04 3.72
N ALA A 68 14.03 -10.65 2.45
CA ALA A 68 14.34 -11.52 1.32
C ALA A 68 15.13 -10.74 0.25
N GLU A 69 15.46 -11.36 -0.90
CA GLU A 69 16.15 -10.68 -2.02
C GLU A 69 15.41 -9.45 -2.57
N LYS A 70 14.12 -9.29 -2.27
CA LYS A 70 13.30 -8.14 -2.65
C LYS A 70 12.68 -7.49 -1.42
N THR A 71 13.08 -6.24 -1.15
CA THR A 71 12.38 -5.36 -0.20
C THR A 71 11.07 -4.89 -0.82
N PRO A 72 9.90 -5.17 -0.23
CA PRO A 72 8.66 -4.58 -0.70
C PRO A 72 8.69 -3.09 -0.41
N ARG A 73 8.59 -2.33 -1.51
CA ARG A 73 8.58 -0.88 -1.52
C ARG A 73 7.31 -0.44 -2.23
N PHE A 74 6.50 0.34 -1.53
CA PHE A 74 5.27 0.87 -2.09
C PHE A 74 5.15 2.36 -1.81
N THR A 75 4.40 3.03 -2.67
CA THR A 75 4.01 4.41 -2.51
C THR A 75 2.54 4.45 -2.14
N TRP A 76 2.24 5.06 -0.99
CA TRP A 76 0.88 5.44 -0.64
C TRP A 76 0.58 6.83 -1.23
N THR A 77 -0.66 7.02 -1.67
CA THR A 77 -1.15 8.29 -2.21
C THR A 77 -2.50 8.58 -1.59
N LEU A 78 -2.58 9.68 -0.83
CA LEU A 78 -3.83 10.21 -0.32
C LEU A 78 -4.48 11.04 -1.43
N ARG A 79 -5.74 10.72 -1.71
CA ARG A 79 -6.56 11.36 -2.74
C ARG A 79 -7.82 11.93 -2.12
N GLY A 80 -8.38 12.95 -2.74
CA GLY A 80 -9.71 13.44 -2.40
C GLY A 80 -10.36 14.24 -3.52
N ASP A 81 -11.70 14.26 -3.51
CA ASP A 81 -12.54 15.00 -4.44
C ASP A 81 -13.17 16.26 -3.80
N GLY A 82 -12.89 16.51 -2.52
CA GLY A 82 -13.46 17.61 -1.73
C GLY A 82 -14.55 17.16 -0.76
N GLU A 83 -15.17 16.00 -0.99
CA GLU A 83 -16.19 15.39 -0.14
C GLU A 83 -15.69 14.14 0.58
N GLN A 84 -14.81 13.38 -0.09
CA GLN A 84 -14.25 12.14 0.39
C GLN A 84 -12.72 12.14 0.26
N THR A 85 -12.09 11.32 1.08
CA THR A 85 -10.67 11.01 1.03
C THR A 85 -10.47 9.50 0.98
N TRP A 86 -9.44 9.07 0.25
CA TRP A 86 -9.09 7.65 0.12
C TRP A 86 -7.60 7.48 -0.11
N VAL A 87 -7.09 6.27 0.13
CA VAL A 87 -5.68 5.94 -0.03
C VAL A 87 -5.51 4.90 -1.13
N LEU A 88 -4.49 5.12 -1.96
CA LEU A 88 -4.03 4.15 -2.93
C LEU A 88 -2.59 3.72 -2.64
N LEU A 89 -2.36 2.41 -2.71
CA LEU A 89 -1.06 1.77 -2.74
C LEU A 89 -0.66 1.46 -4.18
N THR A 90 0.55 1.86 -4.53
CA THR A 90 1.20 1.54 -5.81
C THR A 90 2.58 0.96 -5.53
N GLU A 91 3.02 0.01 -6.36
CA GLU A 91 4.40 -0.46 -6.25
C GLU A 91 5.34 0.63 -6.75
N ALA A 92 6.35 0.95 -5.94
CA ALA A 92 7.20 2.11 -6.20
C ALA A 92 8.37 1.72 -7.11
N PHE A 93 8.42 2.31 -8.30
CA PHE A 93 9.51 2.18 -9.26
C PHE A 93 10.04 3.57 -9.62
N SER A 94 10.49 4.35 -8.63
CA SER A 94 10.81 5.78 -8.80
C SER A 94 11.54 6.09 -10.12
N PRO A 95 11.00 6.95 -11.01
CA PRO A 95 9.82 7.84 -10.86
C PRO A 95 8.47 7.23 -11.30
N LEU A 96 8.47 5.96 -11.68
CA LEU A 96 7.32 5.22 -12.17
C LEU A 96 6.59 4.50 -11.03
N SER A 97 5.36 4.08 -11.31
CA SER A 97 4.52 3.33 -10.38
C SER A 97 3.58 2.42 -11.16
N ARG A 98 3.24 1.28 -10.59
CA ARG A 98 2.16 0.43 -11.11
C ARG A 98 1.18 0.10 -10.00
N PRO A 99 -0.06 -0.28 -10.33
CA PRO A 99 -1.03 -0.72 -9.33
C PRO A 99 -0.43 -1.84 -8.47
N TYR A 100 -0.63 -1.75 -7.16
CA TYR A 100 -0.17 -2.79 -6.25
C TYR A 100 -1.03 -4.05 -6.45
N PRO A 101 -0.43 -5.24 -6.65
CA PRO A 101 -1.15 -6.44 -7.13
C PRO A 101 -2.20 -6.99 -6.15
N SER A 102 -2.08 -6.69 -4.85
CA SER A 102 -2.92 -7.20 -3.77
C SER A 102 -3.83 -6.12 -3.19
N TYR A 103 -4.74 -5.58 -4.01
CA TYR A 103 -5.70 -4.53 -3.63
C TYR A 103 -4.99 -3.16 -3.42
N GLY A 104 -4.83 -2.37 -4.48
CA GLY A 104 -4.24 -1.03 -4.36
C GLY A 104 -5.14 -0.01 -3.65
N TYR A 105 -6.46 -0.13 -3.77
CA TYR A 105 -7.42 0.84 -3.20
C TYR A 105 -7.77 0.49 -1.75
N ARG A 106 -7.61 1.46 -0.84
CA ARG A 106 -7.83 1.33 0.60
C ARG A 106 -8.67 2.50 1.10
N SER A 107 -9.65 2.20 1.94
CA SER A 107 -10.50 3.14 2.70
C SER A 107 -11.19 4.28 1.92
N VAL A 108 -12.49 4.49 2.14
CA VAL A 108 -13.18 5.70 1.67
C VAL A 108 -13.76 6.37 2.89
N GLN A 109 -13.26 7.55 3.20
CA GLN A 109 -13.64 8.30 4.38
C GLN A 109 -14.28 9.61 3.96
N ALA A 110 -15.41 9.95 4.55
CA ALA A 110 -15.99 11.27 4.38
C ALA A 110 -15.01 12.32 4.91
N LYS A 111 -14.89 13.45 4.24
CA LYS A 111 -14.05 14.57 4.70
C LYS A 111 -14.48 15.10 6.07
N SER A 112 -15.75 14.90 6.44
CA SER A 112 -16.25 15.23 7.77
C SER A 112 -15.66 14.37 8.89
N THR A 113 -15.00 13.25 8.56
CA THR A 113 -14.31 12.39 9.53
C THR A 113 -12.98 13.06 9.91
N PRO A 114 -12.85 13.61 11.14
CA PRO A 114 -11.70 14.44 11.53
C PRO A 114 -10.40 13.62 11.72
N PHE A 115 -10.54 12.32 11.91
CA PHE A 115 -9.43 11.40 12.14
C PHE A 115 -9.82 10.00 11.67
N TRP A 116 -8.92 9.34 10.95
CA TRP A 116 -9.04 7.93 10.61
C TRP A 116 -7.67 7.28 10.43
N GLY A 117 -7.61 5.98 10.68
CA GLY A 117 -6.46 5.11 10.51
C GLY A 117 -6.71 4.02 9.47
N GLU A 118 -5.65 3.51 8.87
CA GLU A 118 -5.72 2.39 7.93
C GLU A 118 -4.44 1.55 8.02
N LEU A 119 -4.60 0.23 8.04
CA LEU A 119 -3.50 -0.70 7.80
C LEU A 119 -3.24 -0.77 6.29
N LEU A 120 -2.09 -0.26 5.85
CA LEU A 120 -1.72 -0.23 4.45
C LEU A 120 -1.27 -1.60 3.96
N GLU A 121 -0.28 -2.18 4.64
CA GLU A 121 0.38 -3.42 4.22
C GLU A 121 0.75 -4.25 5.45
N LEU A 122 0.72 -5.58 5.27
CA LEU A 122 1.28 -6.52 6.23
C LEU A 122 2.25 -7.46 5.50
N GLN A 123 3.39 -7.75 6.12
CA GLN A 123 4.36 -8.69 5.58
C GLN A 123 4.81 -9.63 6.68
N SER A 124 4.55 -10.93 6.50
CA SER A 124 5.10 -11.97 7.36
C SER A 124 6.35 -12.57 6.73
N PHE A 125 7.38 -12.78 7.53
CA PHE A 125 8.64 -13.35 7.10
C PHE A 125 9.20 -14.27 8.18
N SER A 126 10.07 -15.18 7.76
CA SER A 126 10.66 -16.18 8.62
C SER A 126 12.01 -15.67 9.15
N VAL A 127 12.21 -15.68 10.46
CA VAL A 127 13.45 -15.28 11.15
C VAL A 127 14.15 -16.54 11.62
N PHE A 128 15.40 -16.75 11.20
CA PHE A 128 16.20 -17.85 11.73
C PHE A 128 16.41 -17.64 13.22
N SER A 129 15.95 -18.60 14.03
CA SER A 129 15.97 -18.47 15.48
C SER A 129 17.07 -19.32 16.11
N SER A 130 17.15 -20.61 15.77
CA SER A 130 18.13 -21.51 16.36
C SER A 130 18.40 -22.75 15.49
N ILE A 131 19.37 -23.59 15.88
CA ILE A 131 19.47 -24.97 15.40
C ILE A 131 19.21 -25.88 16.60
N SER A 132 18.13 -26.65 16.52
CA SER A 132 17.74 -27.64 17.52
C SER A 132 17.77 -29.02 16.85
N ASP A 133 18.46 -29.99 17.46
CA ASP A 133 18.63 -31.36 16.94
C ASP A 133 19.11 -31.45 15.47
N GLY A 134 19.96 -30.52 15.05
CA GLY A 134 20.51 -30.48 13.68
C GLY A 134 19.53 -29.98 12.62
N SER A 135 18.35 -29.50 13.01
CA SER A 135 17.37 -28.86 12.14
C SER A 135 17.32 -27.36 12.42
N PRO A 136 17.24 -26.49 11.40
CA PRO A 136 17.02 -25.06 11.62
C PRO A 136 15.62 -24.84 12.16
N GLU A 137 15.52 -24.22 13.33
CA GLU A 137 14.29 -23.62 13.82
C GLU A 137 14.13 -22.24 13.19
N THR A 138 12.91 -21.95 12.74
CA THR A 138 12.60 -20.67 12.12
C THR A 138 11.35 -20.11 12.78
N ASP A 139 11.50 -18.94 13.38
CA ASP A 139 10.40 -18.15 13.91
C ASP A 139 9.77 -17.32 12.79
N TRP A 140 8.61 -16.72 13.03
CA TRP A 140 7.97 -15.81 12.09
C TRP A 140 7.90 -14.42 12.70
N ALA A 141 8.03 -13.37 11.94
CA ALA A 141 7.70 -12.03 12.40
C ALA A 141 6.81 -11.35 11.36
N THR A 142 5.99 -10.41 11.82
CA THR A 142 5.09 -9.66 10.95
C THR A 142 5.37 -8.18 11.07
N GLN A 143 5.56 -7.53 9.93
CA GLN A 143 5.59 -6.08 9.81
C GLN A 143 4.23 -5.53 9.40
N PHE A 144 3.81 -4.48 10.09
CA PHE A 144 2.58 -3.74 9.83
C PHE A 144 2.94 -2.32 9.44
N CYS A 145 2.47 -1.87 8.28
CA CYS A 145 2.52 -0.45 7.93
C CYS A 145 1.16 0.19 8.18
N LEU A 146 1.11 1.15 9.10
CA LEU A 146 -0.08 1.93 9.37
C LEU A 146 0.05 3.36 8.87
N LEU A 147 -1.10 3.89 8.47
CA LEU A 147 -1.31 5.27 8.11
C LEU A 147 -2.43 5.85 8.97
N ALA A 148 -2.27 7.09 9.39
CA ALA A 148 -3.32 7.90 9.98
C ALA A 148 -3.45 9.21 9.21
N TYR A 149 -4.65 9.76 9.17
CA TYR A 149 -4.90 11.07 8.59
C TYR A 149 -5.73 11.93 9.55
N THR A 150 -5.31 13.18 9.71
CA THR A 150 -6.09 14.22 10.38
C THR A 150 -5.64 15.60 9.93
N ASP A 151 -6.59 16.51 9.77
CA ASP A 151 -6.33 17.94 9.54
C ASP A 151 -6.47 18.77 10.83
N ASP A 152 -6.70 18.14 11.98
CA ASP A 152 -6.80 18.83 13.26
C ASP A 152 -5.41 19.29 13.75
N PRO A 153 -5.14 20.60 13.82
CA PRO A 153 -3.86 21.11 14.31
C PRO A 153 -3.62 20.87 15.80
N ALA A 154 -4.64 20.45 16.56
CA ALA A 154 -4.47 20.07 17.96
C ALA A 154 -3.74 18.74 18.14
N VAL A 155 -3.74 17.87 17.11
CA VAL A 155 -3.03 16.59 17.13
C VAL A 155 -1.54 16.83 16.97
N THR A 156 -0.76 16.39 17.96
CA THR A 156 0.70 16.54 17.96
C THR A 156 1.47 15.23 18.07
N ARG A 157 0.78 14.15 18.47
CA ARG A 157 1.35 12.80 18.54
C ARG A 157 0.32 11.80 18.07
N VAL A 158 0.74 10.87 17.22
CA VAL A 158 -0.07 9.73 16.79
C VAL A 158 0.70 8.46 17.08
N GLU A 159 0.05 7.50 17.71
CA GLU A 159 0.61 6.18 17.99
C GLU A 159 -0.12 5.13 17.18
N ALA A 160 0.47 3.94 17.12
CA ALA A 160 -0.11 2.77 16.53
C ALA A 160 0.11 1.57 17.43
N LEU A 161 -0.94 0.77 17.53
CA LEU A 161 -0.95 -0.51 18.21
C LEU A 161 -1.41 -1.53 17.17
N ALA A 162 -0.64 -2.57 16.88
CA ALA A 162 -1.03 -3.56 15.88
C ALA A 162 -0.53 -4.95 16.25
N GLY A 163 -1.31 -5.96 15.92
CA GLY A 163 -0.92 -7.34 16.12
C GLY A 163 -2.07 -8.32 16.09
N TRP A 164 -1.76 -9.55 16.49
CA TRP A 164 -2.72 -10.65 16.49
C TRP A 164 -3.44 -10.74 17.84
N GLN A 165 -4.76 -10.92 17.77
CA GLN A 165 -5.63 -11.16 18.91
C GLN A 165 -6.17 -12.59 18.84
N GLU A 166 -5.82 -13.42 19.81
CA GLU A 166 -6.35 -14.79 19.92
C GLU A 166 -7.75 -14.81 20.56
N GLU A 167 -7.98 -13.96 21.58
CA GLU A 167 -9.25 -13.85 22.30
C GLU A 167 -9.88 -12.46 22.11
N PRO A 168 -11.17 -12.37 21.69
CA PRO A 168 -11.85 -11.09 21.52
C PRO A 168 -11.76 -10.21 22.78
N GLY A 169 -11.28 -8.98 22.61
CA GLY A 169 -11.20 -7.98 23.67
C GLY A 169 -9.90 -7.99 24.49
N LYS A 170 -9.00 -8.96 24.29
CA LYS A 170 -7.67 -8.96 24.91
C LYS A 170 -6.65 -8.30 23.97
N LEU A 171 -6.08 -7.17 24.36
CA LEU A 171 -5.20 -6.34 23.50
C LEU A 171 -3.77 -6.22 24.06
N ASP A 172 -3.40 -7.06 25.02
CA ASP A 172 -2.19 -6.89 25.82
C ASP A 172 -0.89 -7.17 25.03
N ASP A 173 -0.99 -7.87 23.90
CA ASP A 173 0.16 -8.34 23.12
C ASP A 173 0.39 -7.54 21.81
N LEU A 174 -0.25 -6.39 21.64
CA LEU A 174 -0.07 -5.56 20.44
C LEU A 174 1.31 -4.89 20.42
N ALA A 175 1.97 -4.93 19.26
CA ALA A 175 3.16 -4.11 19.03
C ALA A 175 2.77 -2.64 19.06
N ALA A 176 3.50 -1.85 19.85
CA ALA A 176 3.29 -0.42 19.98
C ALA A 176 4.39 0.37 19.28
N GLY A 177 4.01 1.47 18.65
CA GLY A 177 4.92 2.33 17.90
C GLY A 177 4.35 3.73 17.73
N THR A 178 5.22 4.68 17.42
CA THR A 178 4.82 6.06 17.12
C THR A 178 4.77 6.24 15.62
N LEU A 179 3.71 6.86 15.11
CA LEU A 179 3.64 7.27 13.71
C LEU A 179 4.36 8.61 13.56
N THR A 180 5.05 8.79 12.44
CA THR A 180 5.74 10.03 12.09
C THR A 180 4.95 10.79 11.05
N PRO A 181 4.89 12.13 11.12
CA PRO A 181 4.21 12.93 10.11
C PRO A 181 4.94 12.79 8.77
N SER A 182 4.18 12.66 7.68
CA SER A 182 4.77 12.57 6.33
C SER A 182 5.46 13.87 5.93
N GLU A 183 6.61 13.76 5.26
CA GLU A 183 7.37 14.90 4.74
C GLU A 183 6.61 15.71 3.69
N ASP A 184 5.77 15.04 2.88
CA ASP A 184 4.94 15.68 1.85
C ASP A 184 3.79 16.53 2.48
N GLY A 185 3.61 16.47 3.80
CA GLY A 185 2.59 17.21 4.54
C GLY A 185 1.19 16.61 4.38
N GLY A 186 0.16 17.44 4.58
CA GLY A 186 -1.23 17.06 4.36
C GLY A 186 -1.87 16.23 5.46
N GLY A 187 -1.41 16.33 6.71
CA GLY A 187 -2.08 15.70 7.86
C GLY A 187 -1.89 14.18 7.97
N VAL A 188 -1.04 13.60 7.13
CA VAL A 188 -0.77 12.16 7.12
C VAL A 188 0.36 11.79 8.07
N TRP A 189 0.17 10.71 8.81
CA TRP A 189 1.17 10.10 9.68
C TRP A 189 1.36 8.64 9.26
N THR A 190 2.60 8.17 9.18
CA THR A 190 2.90 6.78 8.83
C THR A 190 3.94 6.17 9.75
N GLY A 191 3.92 4.85 9.86
CA GLY A 191 4.85 4.11 10.71
C GLY A 191 4.82 2.63 10.41
N ILE A 192 5.92 1.97 10.78
CA ILE A 192 6.09 0.53 10.65
C ILE A 192 6.22 -0.03 12.06
N LEU A 193 5.47 -1.09 12.35
CA LEU A 193 5.60 -1.86 13.57
C LEU A 193 6.02 -3.28 13.20
N THR A 194 6.85 -3.88 14.04
CA THR A 194 7.21 -5.30 13.93
C THR A 194 6.68 -6.00 15.17
N GLN A 195 6.00 -7.12 14.96
CA GLN A 195 5.57 -8.01 16.04
C GLN A 195 6.22 -9.38 15.89
N ASP A 196 6.60 -9.94 17.04
CA ASP A 196 7.01 -11.32 17.20
C ASP A 196 5.90 -12.30 16.77
N PRO A 197 6.23 -13.58 16.48
CA PRO A 197 5.26 -14.52 15.94
C PRO A 197 4.12 -14.71 16.93
N SER A 198 2.89 -14.44 16.49
CA SER A 198 1.73 -14.95 17.20
C SER A 198 1.20 -16.21 16.51
N PRO A 199 0.87 -17.26 17.28
CA PRO A 199 0.01 -18.33 16.81
C PRO A 199 -1.38 -17.76 16.47
N SER A 200 -2.15 -18.57 15.73
CA SER A 200 -3.56 -18.37 15.34
C SER A 200 -4.32 -17.25 16.06
N GLY A 201 -4.68 -16.18 15.34
CA GLY A 201 -5.51 -15.08 15.85
C GLY A 201 -6.06 -14.21 14.73
N SER A 202 -6.90 -13.24 15.09
CA SER A 202 -7.38 -12.20 14.16
C SER A 202 -6.48 -10.98 14.22
N LEU A 203 -6.24 -10.35 13.08
CA LEU A 203 -5.47 -9.11 13.02
C LEU A 203 -6.28 -7.97 13.62
N VAL A 204 -5.68 -7.25 14.58
CA VAL A 204 -6.26 -6.07 15.23
C VAL A 204 -5.25 -4.93 15.19
N TRP A 205 -5.74 -3.70 14.98
CA TRP A 205 -4.96 -2.49 15.10
C TRP A 205 -5.77 -1.34 15.72
N ARG A 206 -5.07 -0.38 16.34
CA ARG A 206 -5.60 0.87 16.88
C ARG A 206 -4.64 2.00 16.56
N VAL A 207 -5.19 3.18 16.34
CA VAL A 207 -4.43 4.41 16.09
C VAL A 207 -4.97 5.51 16.99
N PRO A 208 -4.41 5.70 18.18
CA PRO A 208 -4.76 6.82 19.04
C PRO A 208 -3.96 8.09 18.68
N ALA A 209 -4.62 9.24 18.77
CA ALA A 209 -4.05 10.55 18.52
C ALA A 209 -4.21 11.48 19.73
N TYR A 210 -3.17 12.24 20.04
CA TYR A 210 -3.03 13.00 21.26
C TYR A 210 -2.69 14.47 21.02
N ASP A 211 -3.12 15.31 21.95
CA ASP A 211 -2.69 16.72 22.04
C ASP A 211 -1.30 16.87 22.65
N ALA A 212 -0.79 18.10 22.70
CA ALA A 212 0.53 18.42 23.25
C ALA A 212 0.65 18.16 24.77
N ALA A 213 -0.48 18.08 25.49
CA ALA A 213 -0.53 17.74 26.91
C ALA A 213 -0.60 16.22 27.15
N GLY A 214 -0.74 15.41 26.08
CA GLY A 214 -0.87 13.97 26.15
C GLY A 214 -2.31 13.47 26.37
N ASN A 215 -3.32 14.33 26.19
CA ASN A 215 -4.71 13.91 26.25
C ASN A 215 -5.11 13.23 24.94
N LEU A 216 -5.86 12.13 25.02
CA LEU A 216 -6.41 11.44 23.85
C LEU A 216 -7.50 12.33 23.22
N LEU A 217 -7.32 12.67 21.94
CA LEU A 217 -8.29 13.43 21.14
C LEU A 217 -9.15 12.51 20.29
N TYR A 218 -8.50 11.58 19.60
CA TYR A 218 -9.14 10.65 18.67
C TYR A 218 -8.57 9.25 18.83
N GLU A 219 -9.38 8.27 18.47
CA GLU A 219 -8.93 6.90 18.32
C GLU A 219 -9.72 6.25 17.19
N ASP A 220 -9.01 5.59 16.30
CA ASP A 220 -9.60 4.71 15.28
C ASP A 220 -9.03 3.30 15.45
N CYS A 221 -9.78 2.29 15.02
CA CYS A 221 -9.38 0.90 15.19
C CYS A 221 -9.87 0.01 14.06
N SER A 222 -9.17 -1.11 13.85
CA SER A 222 -9.68 -2.20 13.04
C SER A 222 -10.97 -2.69 13.67
N ASN A 223 -12.09 -2.43 13.02
CA ASN A 223 -13.39 -2.84 13.51
C ASN A 223 -13.46 -4.37 13.70
N PRO A 224 -13.56 -4.91 14.94
CA PRO A 224 -13.81 -6.34 15.15
C PRO A 224 -15.27 -6.71 14.78
N GLU A 225 -16.15 -5.71 14.63
CA GLU A 225 -17.59 -5.86 14.51
C GLU A 225 -18.20 -4.93 13.45
N ARG A 226 -17.97 -5.22 12.16
CA ARG A 226 -18.95 -4.86 11.10
C ARG A 226 -20.26 -5.68 11.21
N PHE A 227 -20.58 -6.17 12.42
CA PHE A 227 -21.80 -6.88 12.82
C PHE A 227 -22.21 -6.52 14.25
N VAL A 228 -22.40 -5.25 14.60
CA VAL A 228 -23.37 -4.89 15.64
C VAL A 228 -24.07 -3.60 15.22
N SER A 229 -25.27 -3.76 14.66
CA SER A 229 -26.33 -2.76 14.80
C SER A 229 -26.59 -2.52 16.29
N LEU A 230 -26.82 -1.27 16.71
CA LEU A 230 -27.86 -0.83 17.67
C LEU A 230 -27.67 0.67 18.00
N PRO A 231 -28.73 1.43 18.34
CA PRO A 231 -30.16 1.12 18.32
C PRO A 231 -30.89 1.54 17.02
#